data_AF-L7UJN2-F1
#
_entry.id   AF-L7UJN2-F1
#
_cell.length_a   1.000
_cell.length_b   1.000
_cell.length_c   1.000
_cell.angle_alpha   90.00
_cell.angle_beta   90.00
_cell.angle_gamma   90.00
#
_symmetry.space_group_name_H-M   'P 1'
#
loop_
_entity.id
_entity.type
_entity.pdbx_description
1 polymer ?
#
loop_
_entity_poly.entity_id
_entity_poly.type
_entity_poly.pdbx_seq_one_letter_code
_entity_poly.pdbx_strand_id
1 'polypeptide(L)'
;MRHLVPVFLCLALAACGGDFSNDDLEFLNALPQRQDLAATVPGQDKEAGGSPRIAGKTALAVGRLGFPSGIIVDTDETGRRFNEVVDSMLASLETIRSAPPTEREPDRRVWGPYPDRRERRFEARFVMTREGERFDYQLQYRRGGEGEDAWWSFITGSFQANGGIRKGSGSLILELRRAREKGFILGLDLLEREEIHYQTRTLPTRVELVFVSMQPLLLPSKYIYRQGEGGVAEMTFELQGTDFVAGGLPEDVALTTRWSPDGRGSGSLRILKGDIQGAQYTECWDNRGRVTFISRSWDFLNPTEGVRSSCPDMTALDR
;
A
#
# COMPACT_ATOMS: atom_id res chain seq x y z
N MET A 1 -46.29 -21.22 54.36
CA MET A 1 -45.59 -22.23 53.55
C MET A 1 -46.05 -22.02 52.10
N ARG A 2 -45.59 -20.99 51.37
CA ARG A 2 -44.34 -20.88 50.58
C ARG A 2 -44.11 -22.03 49.57
N HIS A 3 -44.64 -21.78 48.36
CA HIS A 3 -44.34 -22.23 46.99
C HIS A 3 -43.45 -23.44 46.70
N LEU A 4 -43.89 -24.27 45.75
CA LEU A 4 -43.03 -24.94 44.76
C LEU A 4 -43.80 -25.04 43.43
N VAL A 5 -43.49 -24.14 42.49
CA VAL A 5 -43.78 -24.30 41.05
C VAL A 5 -42.41 -24.46 40.38
N PRO A 6 -42.15 -25.53 39.61
CA PRO A 6 -40.89 -25.66 38.91
C PRO A 6 -40.94 -24.79 37.65
N VAL A 7 -40.10 -23.75 37.63
CA VAL A 7 -39.80 -22.99 36.42
C VAL A 7 -38.92 -23.87 35.55
N PHE A 8 -39.48 -24.35 34.44
CA PHE A 8 -38.73 -24.95 33.34
C PHE A 8 -37.83 -23.88 32.73
N LEU A 9 -36.53 -24.02 32.97
CA LEU A 9 -35.48 -23.17 32.44
C LEU A 9 -35.27 -23.53 30.95
N CYS A 10 -35.88 -22.78 30.04
CA CYS A 10 -35.53 -22.82 28.61
C CYS A 10 -34.16 -22.13 28.42
N LEU A 11 -33.08 -22.90 28.60
CA LEU A 11 -31.74 -22.58 28.10
C LEU A 11 -31.75 -22.74 26.57
N ALA A 12 -32.18 -21.69 25.87
CA ALA A 12 -31.96 -21.56 24.44
C ALA A 12 -30.52 -21.07 24.20
N LEU A 13 -29.77 -21.94 23.53
CA LEU A 13 -28.40 -21.81 23.03
C LEU A 13 -28.07 -20.40 22.49
N ALA A 14 -27.38 -19.59 23.29
CA ALA A 14 -26.47 -18.57 22.80
C ALA A 14 -25.08 -19.21 22.62
N ALA A 15 -24.96 -20.12 21.65
CA ALA A 15 -23.67 -20.63 21.17
C ALA A 15 -23.24 -19.82 19.94
N CYS A 16 -23.11 -18.50 20.07
CA CYS A 16 -22.59 -17.64 19.03
C CYS A 16 -21.09 -17.43 19.26
N GLY A 17 -20.28 -18.37 18.77
CA GLY A 17 -18.82 -18.28 18.81
C GLY A 17 -18.13 -19.64 18.81
N GLY A 18 -18.39 -20.47 17.81
CA GLY A 18 -17.57 -21.66 17.58
C GLY A 18 -16.17 -21.29 17.09
N ASP A 19 -15.20 -22.18 17.31
CA ASP A 19 -13.83 -22.06 16.81
C ASP A 19 -13.78 -21.96 15.27
N PHE A 20 -12.63 -21.52 14.73
CA PHE A 20 -12.42 -21.48 13.28
C PHE A 20 -12.50 -22.89 12.67
N SER A 21 -13.31 -23.04 11.62
CA SER A 21 -13.31 -24.24 10.78
C SER A 21 -12.18 -24.20 9.74
N ASN A 22 -11.82 -25.34 9.16
CA ASN A 22 -10.82 -25.39 8.07
C ASN A 22 -11.22 -24.52 6.86
N ASP A 23 -12.51 -24.45 6.55
CA ASP A 23 -13.01 -23.62 5.45
C ASP A 23 -12.91 -22.13 5.83
N ASP A 24 -13.13 -21.76 7.10
CA ASP A 24 -12.86 -20.38 7.56
C ASP A 24 -11.39 -19.98 7.35
N LEU A 25 -10.44 -20.91 7.54
CA LEU A 25 -9.02 -20.65 7.30
C LEU A 25 -8.72 -20.37 5.82
N GLU A 26 -9.45 -20.97 4.89
CA GLU A 26 -9.27 -20.70 3.45
C GLU A 26 -9.66 -19.26 3.11
N PHE A 27 -10.82 -18.81 3.58
CA PHE A 27 -11.26 -17.41 3.45
C PHE A 27 -10.26 -16.44 4.10
N LEU A 28 -9.77 -16.75 5.30
CA LEU A 28 -8.78 -15.90 5.98
C LEU A 28 -7.40 -15.90 5.30
N ASN A 29 -7.04 -16.98 4.59
CA ASN A 29 -5.82 -17.06 3.79
C ASN A 29 -5.91 -16.30 2.46
N ALA A 30 -7.12 -15.96 2.01
CA ALA A 30 -7.32 -15.12 0.84
C ALA A 30 -7.22 -13.61 1.15
N LEU A 31 -7.05 -13.23 2.43
CA LEU A 31 -6.78 -11.85 2.83
C LEU A 31 -5.25 -11.60 2.88
N PRO A 32 -4.76 -10.52 2.23
CA PRO A 32 -3.35 -10.17 2.29
C PRO A 32 -2.90 -9.86 3.72
N GLN A 33 -1.64 -10.16 4.03
CA GLN A 33 -1.00 -9.77 5.29
C GLN A 33 -0.01 -8.63 5.08
N ARG A 34 0.31 -7.89 6.15
CA ARG A 34 1.27 -6.78 6.11
C ARG A 34 2.59 -7.20 5.49
N GLN A 35 3.14 -8.32 5.95
CA GLN A 35 4.41 -8.87 5.46
C GLN A 35 4.38 -9.29 3.97
N ASP A 36 3.21 -9.52 3.39
CA ASP A 36 3.09 -9.89 1.98
C ASP A 36 3.16 -8.65 1.06
N LEU A 37 2.79 -7.48 1.58
CA LEU A 37 2.64 -6.24 0.82
C LEU A 37 3.63 -5.13 1.24
N ALA A 38 4.31 -5.28 2.37
CA ALA A 38 5.25 -4.29 2.87
C ALA A 38 6.50 -4.19 1.97
N ALA A 39 6.93 -2.95 1.73
CA ALA A 39 8.20 -2.65 1.09
C ALA A 39 9.36 -2.79 2.08
N THR A 40 10.44 -3.44 1.65
CA THR A 40 11.70 -3.45 2.41
C THR A 40 12.52 -2.21 2.04
N VAL A 41 12.56 -1.17 2.86
CA VAL A 41 13.32 0.04 2.51
C VAL A 41 14.81 -0.09 2.86
N PRO A 42 15.71 0.62 2.16
CA PRO A 42 17.11 0.72 2.58
C PRO A 42 17.20 1.21 4.04
N GLY A 43 18.06 0.59 4.85
CA GLY A 43 18.38 1.11 6.19
C GLY A 43 17.29 1.03 7.27
N GLN A 44 16.29 0.14 7.15
CA GLN A 44 15.22 -0.04 8.18
C GLN A 44 15.71 -0.27 9.62
N ASP A 45 16.97 -0.64 9.82
CA ASP A 45 17.58 -0.84 11.15
C ASP A 45 18.08 0.45 11.83
N LYS A 46 17.90 1.64 11.23
CA LYS A 46 18.34 2.92 11.81
C LYS A 46 17.14 3.79 12.21
N GLU A 47 17.00 4.04 13.51
CA GLU A 47 15.98 4.94 14.07
C GLU A 47 15.97 6.30 13.35
N ALA A 48 14.84 6.64 12.73
CA ALA A 48 14.66 7.90 12.03
C ALA A 48 14.05 8.96 12.96
N GLY A 49 14.90 9.84 13.50
CA GLY A 49 14.50 11.11 14.10
C GLY A 49 14.53 12.22 13.05
N GLY A 50 13.43 12.41 12.31
CA GLY A 50 13.31 13.48 11.32
C GLY A 50 11.87 13.73 10.88
N SER A 51 11.51 15.00 10.68
CA SER A 51 10.21 15.39 10.13
C SER A 51 10.08 14.96 8.66
N PRO A 52 8.84 14.73 8.17
CA PRO A 52 8.61 14.30 6.79
C PRO A 52 9.11 15.36 5.78
N ARG A 53 10.00 14.96 4.86
CA ARG A 53 10.37 15.67 3.64
C ARG A 53 9.86 14.89 2.43
N ILE A 54 8.88 15.45 1.74
CA ILE A 54 8.48 14.97 0.42
C ILE A 54 9.63 15.17 -0.55
N ALA A 55 9.89 14.18 -1.40
CA ALA A 55 10.81 14.19 -2.53
C ALA A 55 10.42 15.21 -3.62
N GLY A 56 10.17 16.47 -3.27
CA GLY A 56 9.66 17.49 -4.18
C GLY A 56 10.70 18.56 -4.55
N LYS A 57 11.82 18.67 -3.81
CA LYS A 57 12.87 19.67 -4.10
C LYS A 57 14.29 19.16 -3.88
N THR A 58 14.51 18.17 -3.03
CA THR A 58 15.83 17.57 -2.76
C THR A 58 16.29 16.59 -3.83
N ALA A 59 15.39 15.87 -4.50
CA ALA A 59 15.76 14.91 -5.56
C ALA A 59 16.39 15.56 -6.81
N LEU A 60 16.14 16.86 -7.05
CA LEU A 60 16.86 17.65 -8.07
C LEU A 60 18.08 18.39 -7.52
N ALA A 61 18.34 18.35 -6.21
CA ALA A 61 19.64 18.74 -5.69
C ALA A 61 20.62 17.66 -6.17
N VAL A 62 21.25 17.95 -7.31
CA VAL A 62 22.23 17.09 -7.97
C VAL A 62 23.17 16.50 -6.93
N GLY A 63 23.20 15.16 -6.86
CA GLY A 63 24.14 14.44 -6.02
C GLY A 63 25.56 14.89 -6.31
N ARG A 64 26.44 14.74 -5.33
CA ARG A 64 27.86 15.07 -5.49
C ARG A 64 28.68 13.83 -5.23
N LEU A 65 29.62 13.52 -6.13
CA LEU A 65 30.51 12.38 -5.98
C LEU A 65 31.16 12.35 -4.59
N GLY A 66 31.10 11.20 -3.92
CA GLY A 66 31.64 10.96 -2.60
C GLY A 66 30.78 11.48 -1.43
N PHE A 67 29.69 12.22 -1.69
CA PHE A 67 28.76 12.69 -0.66
C PHE A 67 27.58 11.72 -0.49
N PRO A 68 26.88 11.75 0.67
CA PRO A 68 25.65 10.99 0.84
C PRO A 68 24.62 11.33 -0.24
N SER A 69 23.96 10.31 -0.79
CA SER A 69 22.86 10.48 -1.74
C SER A 69 21.62 11.04 -1.04
N GLY A 70 21.05 12.11 -1.59
CA GLY A 70 19.74 12.62 -1.16
C GLY A 70 18.59 11.71 -1.59
N ILE A 71 18.74 11.01 -2.72
CA ILE A 71 17.73 10.07 -3.25
C ILE A 71 17.51 8.88 -2.32
N ILE A 72 18.55 8.39 -1.63
CA ILE A 72 18.39 7.35 -0.60
C ILE A 72 17.47 7.85 0.51
N VAL A 73 17.72 9.05 1.05
CA VAL A 73 16.92 9.63 2.15
C VAL A 73 15.47 9.79 1.71
N ASP A 74 15.25 10.34 0.51
CA ASP A 74 13.92 10.51 -0.07
C ASP A 74 13.21 9.15 -0.26
N THR A 75 13.94 8.10 -0.65
CA THR A 75 13.41 6.73 -0.80
C THR A 75 13.03 6.10 0.53
N ASP A 76 13.89 6.21 1.54
CA ASP A 76 13.65 5.61 2.87
C ASP A 76 12.40 6.22 3.51
N GLU A 77 12.22 7.53 3.40
CA GLU A 77 11.02 8.21 3.88
C GLU A 77 9.78 7.81 3.07
N THR A 78 9.88 7.86 1.74
CA THR A 78 8.75 7.54 0.85
C THR A 78 8.29 6.10 1.05
N GLY A 79 9.22 5.17 1.24
CA GLY A 79 8.90 3.77 1.49
C GLY A 79 8.33 3.50 2.89
N ARG A 80 8.75 4.25 3.94
CA ARG A 80 8.07 4.20 5.25
C ARG A 80 6.62 4.64 5.13
N ARG A 81 6.36 5.74 4.43
CA ARG A 81 4.99 6.22 4.19
C ARG A 81 4.15 5.22 3.39
N PHE A 82 4.74 4.61 2.37
CA PHE A 82 4.09 3.53 1.62
C PHE A 82 3.63 2.41 2.58
N ASN A 83 4.52 1.94 3.47
CA ASN A 83 4.19 0.92 4.45
C ASN A 83 3.11 1.38 5.45
N GLU A 84 3.17 2.63 5.93
CA GLU A 84 2.14 3.18 6.83
C GLU A 84 0.74 3.14 6.20
N VAL A 85 0.62 3.46 4.90
CA VAL A 85 -0.65 3.44 4.19
C VAL A 85 -1.15 2.01 3.98
N VAL A 86 -0.27 1.12 3.51
CA VAL A 86 -0.58 -0.31 3.36
C VAL A 86 -1.05 -0.90 4.70
N ASP A 87 -0.31 -0.64 5.78
CA ASP A 87 -0.63 -1.11 7.12
C ASP A 87 -1.97 -0.57 7.64
N SER A 88 -2.28 0.70 7.40
CA SER A 88 -3.56 1.31 7.79
C SER A 88 -4.75 0.59 7.14
N MET A 89 -4.63 0.26 5.85
CA MET A 89 -5.67 -0.46 5.13
C MET A 89 -5.81 -1.91 5.64
N LEU A 90 -4.69 -2.60 5.84
CA LEU A 90 -4.68 -3.98 6.32
C LEU A 90 -5.07 -4.13 7.79
N ALA A 91 -4.82 -3.14 8.64
CA ALA A 91 -5.25 -3.15 10.04
C ALA A 91 -6.78 -3.22 10.17
N SER A 92 -7.51 -2.63 9.22
CA SER A 92 -8.97 -2.75 9.16
C SER A 92 -9.40 -4.19 8.88
N LEU A 93 -8.63 -4.92 8.06
CA LEU A 93 -8.85 -6.33 7.75
C LEU A 93 -8.43 -7.28 8.89
N GLU A 94 -7.40 -6.95 9.66
CA GLU A 94 -6.93 -7.78 10.77
C GLU A 94 -7.94 -7.93 11.91
N THR A 95 -8.75 -6.89 12.15
CA THR A 95 -9.83 -6.96 13.15
C THR A 95 -10.81 -8.09 12.81
N ILE A 96 -11.11 -8.31 11.53
CA ILE A 96 -11.97 -9.40 11.06
C ILE A 96 -11.35 -10.78 11.34
N ARG A 97 -10.03 -10.91 11.22
CA ARG A 97 -9.32 -12.17 11.48
C ARG A 97 -9.30 -12.57 12.96
N SER A 98 -9.64 -11.66 13.86
CA SER A 98 -9.57 -11.88 15.30
C SER A 98 -10.80 -12.59 15.88
N ALA A 99 -11.87 -12.76 15.09
CA ALA A 99 -13.11 -13.40 15.52
C ALA A 99 -13.65 -14.35 14.43
N PRO A 100 -14.36 -15.42 14.81
CA PRO A 100 -15.02 -16.29 13.84
C PRO A 100 -16.14 -15.53 13.11
N PRO A 101 -16.48 -15.94 11.87
CA PRO A 101 -17.60 -15.37 11.14
C PRO A 101 -18.91 -15.61 11.89
N THR A 102 -19.80 -14.62 11.85
CA THR A 102 -21.15 -14.64 12.41
C THR A 102 -22.11 -15.42 11.53
N GLU A 103 -21.90 -15.41 10.21
CA GLU A 103 -22.66 -16.23 9.25
C GLU A 103 -21.72 -17.06 8.39
N ARG A 104 -22.12 -18.31 8.14
CA ARG A 104 -21.40 -19.26 7.29
C ARG A 104 -22.35 -19.85 6.27
N GLU A 105 -21.96 -19.75 5.00
CA GLU A 105 -22.58 -20.38 3.85
C GLU A 105 -21.47 -21.01 2.98
N PRO A 106 -21.74 -22.01 2.13
CA PRO A 106 -20.71 -22.76 1.40
C PRO A 106 -19.61 -21.89 0.76
N ASP A 107 -20.01 -20.81 0.10
CA ASP A 107 -19.09 -19.91 -0.61
C ASP A 107 -19.19 -18.46 -0.11
N ARG A 108 -19.70 -18.26 1.10
CA ARG A 108 -19.85 -16.92 1.70
C ARG A 108 -19.57 -16.94 3.19
N ARG A 109 -18.86 -15.91 3.65
CA ARG A 109 -18.61 -15.64 5.07
C ARG A 109 -18.96 -14.21 5.40
N VAL A 110 -19.60 -14.02 6.54
CA VAL A 110 -19.90 -12.70 7.09
C VAL A 110 -19.32 -12.60 8.49
N TRP A 111 -18.67 -11.48 8.77
CA TRP A 111 -18.26 -11.08 10.11
C TRP A 111 -19.01 -9.81 10.49
N GLY A 112 -19.83 -9.87 11.52
CA GLY A 112 -20.69 -8.77 11.97
C GLY A 112 -22.18 -9.03 11.71
N PRO A 113 -23.05 -8.02 11.83
CA PRO A 113 -22.70 -6.62 12.05
C PRO A 113 -22.15 -6.34 13.46
N TYR A 114 -21.24 -5.38 13.56
CA TYR A 114 -20.74 -4.84 14.83
C TYR A 114 -20.84 -3.32 14.83
N PRO A 115 -21.08 -2.66 15.98
CA PRO A 115 -20.97 -1.21 16.07
C PRO A 115 -19.56 -0.75 15.68
N ASP A 116 -19.45 0.27 14.83
CA ASP A 116 -18.15 0.83 14.46
C ASP A 116 -17.48 1.48 15.68
N ARG A 117 -16.17 1.26 15.83
CA ARG A 117 -15.43 1.73 17.02
C ARG A 117 -15.18 3.23 17.00
N ARG A 118 -15.06 3.85 15.81
CA ARG A 118 -14.75 5.27 15.62
C ARG A 118 -16.02 6.10 15.51
N GLU A 119 -16.99 5.62 14.74
CA GLU A 119 -18.24 6.29 14.42
C GLU A 119 -19.42 5.42 14.85
N ARG A 120 -19.73 5.42 16.15
CA ARG A 120 -20.76 4.55 16.79
C ARG A 120 -22.17 4.64 16.20
N ARG A 121 -22.43 5.62 15.35
CA ARG A 121 -23.68 5.78 14.59
C ARG A 121 -23.78 4.80 13.41
N PHE A 122 -22.66 4.18 13.01
CA PHE A 122 -22.62 3.16 11.99
C PHE A 122 -22.41 1.77 12.58
N GLU A 123 -22.91 0.78 11.86
CA GLU A 123 -22.55 -0.63 12.01
C GLU A 123 -21.64 -1.02 10.84
N ALA A 124 -20.70 -1.91 11.10
CA ALA A 124 -19.78 -2.46 10.12
C ALA A 124 -19.99 -3.98 10.00
N ARG A 125 -19.86 -4.50 8.79
CA ARG A 125 -19.72 -5.94 8.55
C ARG A 125 -18.69 -6.19 7.45
N PHE A 126 -18.05 -7.34 7.50
CA PHE A 126 -17.21 -7.81 6.42
C PHE A 126 -17.88 -8.98 5.73
N VAL A 127 -17.98 -8.91 4.41
CA VAL A 127 -18.58 -9.96 3.58
C VAL A 127 -17.50 -10.45 2.62
N MET A 128 -17.34 -11.76 2.54
CA MET A 128 -16.43 -12.40 1.59
C MET A 128 -17.16 -13.50 0.86
N THR A 129 -17.00 -13.55 -0.46
CA THR A 129 -17.57 -14.57 -1.34
C THR A 129 -16.46 -15.26 -2.12
N ARG A 130 -16.64 -16.55 -2.40
CA ARG A 130 -15.70 -17.38 -3.16
C ARG A 130 -16.35 -17.85 -4.47
N GLU A 131 -15.61 -17.82 -5.55
CA GLU A 131 -15.95 -18.47 -6.82
C GLU A 131 -14.70 -19.21 -7.35
N GLY A 132 -14.62 -20.52 -7.10
CA GLY A 132 -13.41 -21.30 -7.37
C GLY A 132 -12.21 -20.76 -6.57
N GLU A 133 -11.16 -20.34 -7.26
CA GLU A 133 -9.95 -19.74 -6.66
C GLU A 133 -10.04 -18.22 -6.48
N ARG A 134 -11.15 -17.60 -6.85
CA ARG A 134 -11.39 -16.16 -6.72
C ARG A 134 -12.13 -15.88 -5.43
N PHE A 135 -11.65 -14.87 -4.71
CA PHE A 135 -12.32 -14.32 -3.55
C PHE A 135 -12.61 -12.85 -3.78
N ASP A 136 -13.83 -12.42 -3.51
CA ASP A 136 -14.23 -11.02 -3.49
C ASP A 136 -14.65 -10.67 -2.07
N TYR A 137 -14.26 -9.49 -1.58
CA TYR A 137 -14.56 -9.11 -0.22
C TYR A 137 -14.83 -7.62 -0.08
N GLN A 138 -15.65 -7.30 0.92
CA GLN A 138 -16.18 -5.97 1.15
C GLN A 138 -16.25 -5.68 2.64
N LEU A 139 -15.65 -4.57 3.07
CA LEU A 139 -15.98 -3.97 4.36
C LEU A 139 -17.13 -2.99 4.14
N GLN A 140 -18.29 -3.34 4.67
CA GLN A 140 -19.54 -2.60 4.46
C GLN A 140 -19.97 -1.88 5.73
N TYR A 141 -20.64 -0.75 5.53
CA TYR A 141 -21.19 0.09 6.58
C TYR A 141 -22.67 0.39 6.33
N ARG A 142 -23.43 0.64 7.38
CA ARG A 142 -24.78 1.25 7.34
C ARG A 142 -25.00 2.06 8.61
N ARG A 143 -26.02 2.92 8.67
CA ARG A 143 -26.37 3.54 9.96
C ARG A 143 -27.08 2.51 10.84
N GLY A 144 -26.89 2.62 12.16
CA GLY A 144 -27.54 1.73 13.12
C GLY A 144 -29.06 1.75 12.96
N GLY A 145 -29.67 0.56 12.92
CA GLY A 145 -31.12 0.39 12.76
C GLY A 145 -31.64 0.45 11.32
N GLU A 146 -30.79 0.70 10.33
CA GLU A 146 -31.18 0.58 8.92
C GLU A 146 -31.26 -0.90 8.47
N GLY A 147 -32.01 -1.17 7.40
CA GLY A 147 -32.22 -2.52 6.85
C GLY A 147 -31.03 -3.08 6.07
N GLU A 148 -31.25 -4.20 5.38
CA GLU A 148 -30.23 -4.89 4.58
C GLU A 148 -29.85 -4.11 3.30
N ASP A 149 -30.79 -3.39 2.68
CA ASP A 149 -30.52 -2.63 1.45
C ASP A 149 -29.69 -1.36 1.69
N ALA A 150 -29.41 -1.01 2.94
CA ALA A 150 -28.70 0.21 3.32
C ALA A 150 -27.16 0.04 3.37
N TRP A 151 -26.66 -1.19 3.31
CA TRP A 151 -25.23 -1.46 3.35
C TRP A 151 -24.50 -0.86 2.15
N TRP A 152 -23.39 -0.18 2.41
CA TRP A 152 -22.52 0.38 1.40
C TRP A 152 -21.07 -0.02 1.66
N SER A 153 -20.32 -0.30 0.59
CA SER A 153 -18.94 -0.77 0.69
C SER A 153 -18.00 0.41 0.90
N PHE A 154 -17.23 0.36 1.97
CA PHE A 154 -16.15 1.28 2.30
C PHE A 154 -14.80 0.78 1.78
N ILE A 155 -14.55 -0.52 1.93
CA ILE A 155 -13.45 -1.20 1.25
C ILE A 155 -14.06 -2.25 0.33
N THR A 156 -13.55 -2.33 -0.90
CA THR A 156 -13.78 -3.47 -1.78
C THR A 156 -12.44 -4.09 -2.15
N GLY A 157 -12.43 -5.38 -2.46
CA GLY A 157 -11.21 -6.03 -2.89
C GLY A 157 -11.48 -7.38 -3.51
N SER A 158 -10.44 -7.90 -4.15
CA SER A 158 -10.45 -9.22 -4.76
C SER A 158 -9.10 -9.90 -4.59
N PHE A 159 -9.10 -11.22 -4.64
CA PHE A 159 -7.90 -12.04 -4.60
C PHE A 159 -8.07 -13.29 -5.45
N GLN A 160 -7.12 -13.54 -6.34
CA GLN A 160 -7.02 -14.75 -7.15
C GLN A 160 -5.92 -15.64 -6.58
N ALA A 161 -6.30 -16.75 -5.95
CA ALA A 161 -5.41 -17.65 -5.21
C ALA A 161 -4.66 -18.66 -6.12
N ASN A 162 -3.99 -18.19 -7.17
CA ASN A 162 -3.37 -19.04 -8.20
C ASN A 162 -1.85 -19.18 -8.10
N GLY A 163 -1.26 -18.92 -6.92
CA GLY A 163 0.19 -19.00 -6.66
C GLY A 163 0.60 -19.89 -5.50
N GLY A 164 -0.35 -20.64 -4.93
CA GLY A 164 -0.18 -21.37 -3.67
C GLY A 164 -0.79 -20.63 -2.49
N ILE A 165 -0.52 -21.12 -1.27
CA ILE A 165 -1.08 -20.55 -0.04
C ILE A 165 -0.71 -19.07 0.05
N ARG A 166 -1.72 -18.19 0.13
CA ARG A 166 -1.58 -16.72 0.25
C ARG A 166 -0.83 -16.05 -0.90
N LYS A 167 -0.63 -16.76 -2.03
CA LYS A 167 0.08 -16.23 -3.19
C LYS A 167 -0.85 -16.14 -4.39
N GLY A 168 -0.79 -15.00 -5.07
CA GLY A 168 -1.74 -14.70 -6.12
C GLY A 168 -1.66 -13.26 -6.60
N SER A 169 -2.77 -12.77 -7.14
CA SER A 169 -2.96 -11.37 -7.49
C SER A 169 -4.22 -10.85 -6.83
N GLY A 170 -4.21 -9.60 -6.37
CA GLY A 170 -5.38 -9.03 -5.73
C GLY A 170 -5.39 -7.52 -5.73
N SER A 171 -6.47 -6.98 -5.21
CA SER A 171 -6.69 -5.55 -5.07
C SER A 171 -7.46 -5.20 -3.80
N LEU A 172 -7.21 -4.00 -3.28
CA LEU A 172 -7.93 -3.35 -2.20
C LEU A 172 -8.25 -1.92 -2.62
N ILE A 173 -9.50 -1.48 -2.49
CA ILE A 173 -9.94 -0.14 -2.89
C ILE A 173 -10.71 0.48 -1.74
N LEU A 174 -10.23 1.63 -1.25
CA LEU A 174 -10.86 2.45 -0.23
C LEU A 174 -11.72 3.53 -0.88
N GLU A 175 -13.02 3.51 -0.63
CA GLU A 175 -13.99 4.41 -1.28
C GLU A 175 -14.22 5.70 -0.46
N LEU A 176 -13.23 6.59 -0.45
CA LEU A 176 -13.24 7.81 0.38
C LEU A 176 -14.32 8.81 -0.04
N ARG A 177 -14.57 8.98 -1.34
CA ARG A 177 -15.67 9.82 -1.84
C ARG A 177 -17.03 9.34 -1.34
N ARG A 178 -17.30 8.03 -1.46
CA ARG A 178 -18.54 7.43 -1.00
C ARG A 178 -18.70 7.55 0.51
N ALA A 179 -17.60 7.37 1.26
CA ALA A 179 -17.59 7.56 2.70
C ALA A 179 -18.04 8.99 3.09
N ARG A 180 -17.53 10.01 2.40
CA ARG A 180 -17.95 11.41 2.59
C ARG A 180 -19.42 11.65 2.24
N GLU A 181 -19.90 11.09 1.13
CA GLU A 181 -21.32 11.19 0.74
C GLU A 181 -22.25 10.56 1.79
N LYS A 182 -21.77 9.55 2.53
CA LYS A 182 -22.47 8.94 3.66
C LYS A 182 -22.25 9.66 4.99
N GLY A 183 -21.43 10.71 4.99
CA GLY A 183 -21.07 11.55 6.13
C GLY A 183 -19.96 10.98 7.02
N PHE A 184 -19.31 9.87 6.65
CA PHE A 184 -18.23 9.27 7.43
C PHE A 184 -17.00 10.18 7.42
N ILE A 185 -16.54 10.62 8.60
CA ILE A 185 -15.52 11.67 8.72
C ILE A 185 -14.12 11.05 8.83
N LEU A 186 -13.26 11.32 7.84
CA LEU A 186 -11.89 10.76 7.78
C LEU A 186 -10.78 11.82 7.68
N GLY A 187 -11.10 13.09 7.40
CA GLY A 187 -10.10 14.15 7.21
C GLY A 187 -9.27 14.01 5.93
N LEU A 188 -9.77 13.26 4.94
CA LEU A 188 -9.12 12.99 3.64
C LEU A 188 -9.96 13.57 2.50
N ASP A 189 -10.30 14.85 2.58
CA ASP A 189 -11.36 15.44 1.75
C ASP A 189 -11.01 15.57 0.27
N LEU A 190 -9.71 15.65 -0.05
CA LEU A 190 -9.22 15.78 -1.43
C LEU A 190 -9.04 14.44 -2.15
N LEU A 191 -8.97 13.33 -1.42
CA LEU A 191 -8.81 11.99 -1.98
C LEU A 191 -10.17 11.39 -2.32
N GLU A 192 -10.34 10.88 -3.53
CA GLU A 192 -11.55 10.17 -3.93
C GLU A 192 -11.48 8.69 -3.57
N ARG A 193 -10.31 8.07 -3.79
CA ARG A 193 -10.06 6.66 -3.44
C ARG A 193 -8.57 6.38 -3.30
N GLU A 194 -8.27 5.33 -2.53
CA GLU A 194 -6.94 4.73 -2.42
C GLU A 194 -7.02 3.30 -2.94
N GLU A 195 -6.08 2.90 -3.78
CA GLU A 195 -6.07 1.58 -4.38
C GLU A 195 -4.74 0.89 -4.12
N ILE A 196 -4.77 -0.35 -3.64
CA ILE A 196 -3.64 -1.25 -3.61
C ILE A 196 -3.89 -2.34 -4.63
N HIS A 197 -2.97 -2.56 -5.55
CA HIS A 197 -2.94 -3.69 -6.47
C HIS A 197 -1.67 -4.48 -6.25
N TYR A 198 -1.74 -5.81 -6.23
CA TYR A 198 -0.56 -6.61 -5.94
C TYR A 198 -0.52 -7.92 -6.72
N GLN A 199 0.70 -8.43 -6.90
CA GLN A 199 0.96 -9.81 -7.27
C GLN A 199 2.14 -10.38 -6.47
N THR A 200 1.92 -11.54 -5.87
CA THR A 200 2.90 -12.27 -5.04
C THR A 200 3.17 -13.67 -5.57
N ARG A 201 2.63 -14.00 -6.75
CA ARG A 201 2.73 -15.33 -7.38
C ARG A 201 4.13 -15.61 -7.92
N THR A 202 4.72 -14.63 -8.59
CA THR A 202 6.02 -14.77 -9.26
C THR A 202 6.94 -13.61 -8.92
N LEU A 203 8.24 -13.88 -8.85
CA LEU A 203 9.22 -12.82 -8.76
C LEU A 203 9.37 -12.11 -10.12
N PRO A 204 9.64 -10.78 -10.12
CA PRO A 204 9.61 -9.93 -8.93
C PRO A 204 8.17 -9.71 -8.44
N THR A 205 7.93 -9.84 -7.12
CA THR A 205 6.63 -9.46 -6.55
C THR A 205 6.38 -8.00 -6.83
N ARG A 206 5.11 -7.57 -6.82
CA ARG A 206 4.75 -6.19 -7.11
C ARG A 206 3.60 -5.75 -6.22
N VAL A 207 3.72 -4.54 -5.68
CA VAL A 207 2.66 -3.84 -4.97
C VAL A 207 2.59 -2.43 -5.53
N GLU A 208 1.40 -2.01 -5.91
CA GLU A 208 1.12 -0.71 -6.51
C GLU A 208 0.08 0.01 -5.64
N LEU A 209 0.44 1.17 -5.14
CA LEU A 209 -0.44 2.04 -4.36
C LEU A 209 -0.77 3.27 -5.20
N VAL A 210 -2.06 3.52 -5.42
CA VAL A 210 -2.57 4.62 -6.24
C VAL A 210 -3.46 5.51 -5.39
N PHE A 211 -3.20 6.80 -5.42
CA PHE A 211 -4.04 7.84 -4.84
C PHE A 211 -4.78 8.55 -5.96
N VAL A 212 -6.11 8.42 -5.95
CA VAL A 212 -6.97 9.18 -6.87
C VAL A 212 -7.51 10.37 -6.10
N SER A 213 -7.22 11.57 -6.60
CA SER A 213 -7.58 12.84 -5.97
C SER A 213 -8.35 13.75 -6.91
N MET A 214 -9.13 14.66 -6.33
CA MET A 214 -9.91 15.65 -7.09
C MET A 214 -9.03 16.73 -7.75
N GLN A 215 -7.81 16.90 -7.24
CA GLN A 215 -6.80 17.84 -7.71
C GLN A 215 -5.40 17.25 -7.45
N PRO A 216 -4.34 17.73 -8.14
CA PRO A 216 -2.97 17.32 -7.84
C PRO A 216 -2.64 17.54 -6.35
N LEU A 217 -2.07 16.53 -5.72
CA LEU A 217 -1.59 16.60 -4.35
C LEU A 217 -0.09 16.87 -4.37
N LEU A 218 0.42 17.49 -3.30
CA LEU A 218 1.86 17.57 -3.04
C LEU A 218 2.46 16.22 -2.63
N LEU A 219 1.78 15.11 -2.93
CA LEU A 219 2.14 13.76 -2.56
C LEU A 219 2.23 12.93 -3.83
N PRO A 220 3.08 11.90 -3.87
CA PRO A 220 3.09 11.00 -5.00
C PRO A 220 1.69 10.42 -5.23
N SER A 221 1.20 10.52 -6.46
CA SER A 221 -0.10 9.97 -6.87
C SER A 221 -0.02 8.45 -7.04
N LYS A 222 1.20 7.92 -7.20
CA LYS A 222 1.45 6.51 -7.44
C LYS A 222 2.76 6.06 -6.81
N TYR A 223 2.75 4.86 -6.26
CA TYR A 223 3.91 4.12 -5.77
C TYR A 223 3.88 2.73 -6.37
N ILE A 224 5.03 2.23 -6.78
CA ILE A 224 5.21 0.86 -7.27
C ILE A 224 6.41 0.29 -6.55
N TYR A 225 6.19 -0.71 -5.72
CA TYR A 225 7.24 -1.49 -5.10
C TYR A 225 7.37 -2.83 -5.82
N ARG A 226 8.61 -3.26 -6.08
CA ARG A 226 8.92 -4.58 -6.62
C ARG A 226 10.06 -5.21 -5.84
N GLN A 227 9.97 -6.52 -5.60
CA GLN A 227 11.04 -7.28 -4.95
C GLN A 227 11.42 -8.48 -5.80
N GLY A 228 12.69 -8.53 -6.19
CA GLY A 228 13.27 -9.60 -7.02
C GLY A 228 13.97 -10.69 -6.21
N GLU A 229 14.61 -11.58 -6.95
CA GLU A 229 15.44 -12.66 -6.39
C GLU A 229 16.62 -12.11 -5.58
N GLY A 230 17.00 -12.78 -4.49
CA GLY A 230 18.13 -12.35 -3.65
C GLY A 230 17.87 -11.07 -2.85
N GLY A 231 16.62 -10.60 -2.75
CA GLY A 231 16.25 -9.44 -1.94
C GLY A 231 16.57 -8.09 -2.59
N VAL A 232 16.89 -8.07 -3.88
CA VAL A 232 16.94 -6.79 -4.62
C VAL A 232 15.53 -6.21 -4.69
N ALA A 233 15.43 -4.88 -4.61
CA ALA A 233 14.15 -4.20 -4.61
C ALA A 233 14.19 -2.93 -5.45
N GLU A 234 13.02 -2.55 -5.93
CA GLU A 234 12.77 -1.34 -6.70
C GLU A 234 11.57 -0.60 -6.11
N MET A 235 11.67 0.72 -6.03
CA MET A 235 10.54 1.59 -5.76
C MET A 235 10.49 2.71 -6.77
N THR A 236 9.34 2.83 -7.43
CA THR A 236 9.01 3.98 -8.25
C THR A 236 7.93 4.77 -7.55
N PHE A 237 8.07 6.09 -7.52
CA PHE A 237 6.97 6.97 -7.17
C PHE A 237 6.83 8.09 -8.18
N GLU A 238 5.59 8.48 -8.45
CA GLU A 238 5.24 9.50 -9.44
C GLU A 238 4.63 10.71 -8.74
N LEU A 239 5.22 11.89 -8.98
CA LEU A 239 4.75 13.18 -8.54
C LEU A 239 4.13 13.92 -9.73
N GLN A 240 3.05 14.65 -9.48
CA GLN A 240 2.36 15.43 -10.50
C GLN A 240 2.41 16.92 -10.16
N GLY A 241 2.50 17.75 -11.20
CA GLY A 241 2.37 19.20 -11.07
C GLY A 241 3.43 19.87 -10.18
N THR A 242 4.66 19.38 -10.19
CA THR A 242 5.78 19.97 -9.45
C THR A 242 6.55 20.93 -10.33
N ASP A 243 6.63 22.21 -9.95
CA ASP A 243 7.39 23.22 -10.69
C ASP A 243 8.87 23.16 -10.30
N PHE A 244 9.67 22.46 -11.10
CA PHE A 244 11.10 22.26 -10.88
C PHE A 244 11.97 23.31 -11.57
N VAL A 245 11.49 23.86 -12.68
CA VAL A 245 12.21 24.87 -13.48
C VAL A 245 11.26 25.99 -13.85
N ALA A 246 11.78 27.22 -13.87
CA ALA A 246 10.98 28.35 -14.32
C ALA A 246 10.68 28.21 -15.83
N GLY A 247 9.44 27.84 -16.18
CA GLY A 247 8.97 27.83 -17.57
C GLY A 247 7.45 27.93 -17.74
N GLY A 248 6.70 27.81 -16.65
CA GLY A 248 5.25 28.04 -16.62
C GLY A 248 4.41 26.78 -16.82
N LEU A 249 5.02 25.61 -17.07
CA LEU A 249 4.35 24.31 -17.11
C LEU A 249 4.92 23.38 -16.03
N PRO A 250 4.18 23.11 -14.93
CA PRO A 250 4.63 22.20 -13.89
C PRO A 250 4.96 20.80 -14.43
N GLU A 251 6.00 20.18 -13.88
CA GLU A 251 6.45 18.86 -14.27
C GLU A 251 5.71 17.71 -13.57
N ASP A 252 5.50 16.63 -14.33
CA ASP A 252 5.25 15.30 -13.77
C ASP A 252 6.58 14.54 -13.72
N VAL A 253 6.90 13.88 -12.60
CA VAL A 253 8.20 13.25 -12.38
C VAL A 253 8.06 11.86 -11.83
N ALA A 254 8.85 10.93 -12.36
CA ALA A 254 9.05 9.61 -11.78
C ALA A 254 10.45 9.51 -11.16
N LEU A 255 10.54 9.19 -9.88
CA LEU A 255 11.78 8.74 -9.25
C LEU A 255 11.71 7.22 -9.10
N THR A 256 12.67 6.52 -9.68
CA THR A 256 12.84 5.07 -9.52
C THR A 256 14.15 4.82 -8.79
N THR A 257 14.08 4.12 -7.67
CA THR A 257 15.25 3.67 -6.93
C THR A 257 15.31 2.16 -6.91
N ARG A 258 16.52 1.62 -7.05
CA ARG A 258 16.82 0.19 -7.00
C ARG A 258 17.92 -0.02 -5.99
N TRP A 259 17.78 -1.00 -5.11
CA TRP A 259 18.79 -1.32 -4.11
C TRP A 259 18.90 -2.82 -3.89
N SER A 260 20.07 -3.20 -3.41
CA SER A 260 20.38 -4.58 -3.01
C SER A 260 20.49 -4.65 -1.49
N PRO A 261 20.38 -5.86 -0.89
CA PRO A 261 20.43 -6.00 0.57
C PRO A 261 21.72 -5.50 1.21
N ASP A 262 22.81 -5.37 0.45
CA ASP A 262 24.10 -4.87 0.95
C ASP A 262 24.17 -3.33 1.04
N GLY A 263 23.09 -2.64 0.67
CA GLY A 263 22.97 -1.18 0.73
C GLY A 263 23.41 -0.44 -0.54
N ARG A 264 24.04 -1.11 -1.51
CA ARG A 264 24.33 -0.50 -2.82
C ARG A 264 23.05 -0.32 -3.62
N GLY A 265 23.00 0.74 -4.42
CA GLY A 265 21.83 1.01 -5.26
C GLY A 265 22.05 2.06 -6.34
N SER A 266 20.97 2.37 -7.02
CA SER A 266 20.88 3.38 -8.07
C SER A 266 19.54 4.09 -8.03
N GLY A 267 19.54 5.38 -8.36
CA GLY A 267 18.36 6.21 -8.49
C GLY A 267 18.28 6.80 -9.88
N SER A 268 17.09 6.84 -10.47
CA SER A 268 16.82 7.48 -11.74
C SER A 268 15.59 8.36 -11.62
N LEU A 269 15.76 9.66 -11.82
CA LEU A 269 14.69 10.64 -11.91
C LEU A 269 14.43 10.96 -13.39
N ARG A 270 13.17 10.91 -13.80
CA ARG A 270 12.75 11.20 -15.17
C ARG A 270 11.58 12.18 -15.18
N ILE A 271 11.70 13.24 -15.98
CA ILE A 271 10.62 14.18 -16.23
C ILE A 271 9.68 13.58 -17.28
N LEU A 272 8.44 13.33 -16.90
CA LEU A 272 7.40 12.72 -17.71
C LEU A 272 6.65 13.75 -18.57
N LYS A 273 6.41 14.94 -18.01
CA LYS A 273 5.75 16.11 -18.63
C LYS A 273 6.30 17.40 -18.03
N GLY A 274 6.00 18.56 -18.63
CA GLY A 274 6.42 19.88 -18.16
C GLY A 274 7.45 20.53 -19.08
N ASP A 275 8.12 21.56 -18.59
CA ASP A 275 9.01 22.41 -19.40
C ASP A 275 10.27 21.68 -19.88
N ILE A 276 10.75 20.70 -19.10
CA ILE A 276 11.95 19.90 -19.39
C ILE A 276 11.63 18.41 -19.63
N GLN A 277 10.52 18.13 -20.31
CA GLN A 277 10.10 16.77 -20.63
C GLN A 277 11.24 15.92 -21.23
N GLY A 278 11.43 14.71 -20.71
CA GLY A 278 12.46 13.78 -21.15
C GLY A 278 13.83 14.00 -20.47
N ALA A 279 14.00 15.07 -19.69
CA ALA A 279 15.19 15.22 -18.86
C ALA A 279 15.31 14.05 -17.87
N GLN A 280 16.54 13.54 -17.72
CA GLN A 280 16.84 12.40 -16.89
C GLN A 280 18.11 12.63 -16.07
N TYR A 281 18.01 12.27 -14.78
CA TYR A 281 19.11 12.19 -13.84
C TYR A 281 19.27 10.75 -13.39
N THR A 282 20.49 10.26 -13.31
CA THR A 282 20.78 8.95 -12.73
C THR A 282 21.97 9.07 -11.80
N GLU A 283 21.91 8.41 -10.65
CA GLU A 283 23.06 8.24 -9.78
C GLU A 283 23.15 6.83 -9.23
N CYS A 284 24.35 6.44 -8.81
CA CYS A 284 24.61 5.18 -8.12
C CYS A 284 25.37 5.44 -6.83
N TRP A 285 25.17 4.58 -5.84
CA TRP A 285 25.81 4.70 -4.53
C TRP A 285 26.39 3.39 -4.02
N ASP A 286 27.40 3.52 -3.16
CA ASP A 286 28.04 2.40 -2.46
C ASP A 286 27.24 1.96 -1.22
N ASN A 287 27.72 0.92 -0.52
CA ASN A 287 27.07 0.42 0.70
C ASN A 287 27.09 1.38 1.90
N ARG A 288 27.76 2.54 1.77
CA ARG A 288 27.73 3.63 2.75
C ARG A 288 26.77 4.75 2.33
N GLY A 289 26.04 4.55 1.23
CA GLY A 289 25.13 5.52 0.65
C GLY A 289 25.83 6.71 0.00
N ARG A 290 27.12 6.60 -0.35
CA ARG A 290 27.88 7.67 -1.01
C ARG A 290 27.76 7.56 -2.52
N VAL A 291 27.52 8.69 -3.19
CA VAL A 291 27.40 8.75 -4.65
C VAL A 291 28.73 8.39 -5.32
N THR A 292 28.69 7.46 -6.26
CA THR A 292 29.86 6.93 -6.99
C THR A 292 29.80 7.15 -8.50
N PHE A 293 28.61 7.38 -9.02
CA PHE A 293 28.36 7.69 -10.42
C PHE A 293 27.17 8.63 -10.54
N ILE A 294 27.23 9.54 -11.51
CA ILE A 294 26.14 10.44 -11.88
C ILE A 294 26.06 10.52 -13.41
N SER A 295 24.85 10.62 -13.94
CA SER A 295 24.54 10.90 -15.34
C SER A 295 23.41 11.92 -15.44
N ARG A 296 23.53 12.89 -16.35
CA ARG A 296 22.54 13.96 -16.58
C ARG A 296 22.33 14.13 -18.07
N SER A 297 21.08 14.05 -18.52
CA SER A 297 20.78 14.18 -19.95
C SER A 297 20.89 15.61 -20.48
N TRP A 298 20.87 16.61 -19.59
CA TRP A 298 20.88 18.04 -19.94
C TRP A 298 22.25 18.71 -19.82
N ASP A 299 23.25 18.04 -19.22
CA ASP A 299 24.62 18.57 -19.13
C ASP A 299 25.44 18.04 -20.31
N PHE A 300 25.51 18.82 -21.38
CA PHE A 300 26.25 18.44 -22.59
C PHE A 300 27.77 18.58 -22.44
N LEU A 301 28.26 19.30 -21.41
CA LEU A 301 29.69 19.47 -21.16
C LEU A 301 30.24 18.37 -20.25
N ASN A 302 29.48 17.99 -19.23
CA ASN A 302 29.82 16.94 -18.27
C ASN A 302 28.61 16.01 -18.04
N PRO A 303 28.19 15.25 -19.08
CA PRO A 303 26.99 14.40 -19.00
C PRO A 303 27.10 13.29 -17.97
N THR A 304 28.33 12.92 -17.59
CA THR A 304 28.60 11.88 -16.61
C THR A 304 29.75 12.26 -15.68
N GLU A 305 29.66 11.86 -14.42
CA GLU A 305 30.71 11.97 -13.42
C GLU A 305 30.87 10.64 -12.68
N GLY A 306 32.11 10.28 -12.32
CA GLY A 306 32.40 9.06 -11.55
C GLY A 306 32.53 7.82 -12.43
N VAL A 307 32.25 6.63 -11.87
CA VAL A 307 32.56 5.35 -12.52
C VAL A 307 31.28 4.54 -12.75
N ARG A 308 30.80 4.42 -13.98
CA ARG A 308 29.53 3.72 -14.28
C ARG A 308 29.50 2.27 -13.77
N SER A 309 30.65 1.57 -13.77
CA SER A 309 30.74 0.20 -13.26
C SER A 309 30.63 0.08 -11.74
N SER A 310 30.53 1.20 -11.00
CA SER A 310 30.19 1.18 -9.57
C SER A 310 28.70 0.95 -9.32
N CYS A 311 27.85 1.16 -10.34
CA CYS A 311 26.44 0.85 -10.26
C CYS A 311 26.24 -0.66 -10.04
N PRO A 312 25.45 -1.05 -9.02
CA PRO A 312 25.22 -2.47 -8.76
C PRO A 312 24.37 -3.13 -9.85
N ASP A 313 24.56 -4.44 -10.02
CA ASP A 313 23.73 -5.26 -10.89
C ASP A 313 22.32 -5.42 -10.29
N MET A 314 21.31 -5.03 -11.06
CA MET A 314 19.90 -5.06 -10.68
C MET A 314 19.05 -5.91 -11.65
N THR A 315 19.68 -6.72 -12.50
CA THR A 315 19.01 -7.49 -13.57
C THR A 315 17.96 -8.47 -13.06
N ALA A 316 18.00 -8.88 -11.79
CA ALA A 316 16.96 -9.70 -11.17
C ALA A 316 15.58 -9.01 -11.08
N LEU A 317 15.51 -7.68 -11.26
CA LEU A 317 14.27 -6.91 -11.36
C LEU A 317 13.74 -6.78 -12.80
N ASP A 318 14.53 -7.14 -13.81
CA ASP A 318 14.15 -7.01 -15.22
C ASP A 318 13.57 -8.32 -15.79
N ARG A 319 13.41 -9.35 -14.94
CA ARG A 319 12.80 -10.64 -15.27
C ARG A 319 11.27 -10.62 -15.12
#